data_AF-A0A3R9AYX3-F1
#
_entry.id   AF-A0A3R9AYX3-F1
#
_cell.length_a   1.000
_cell.length_b   1.000
_cell.length_c   1.000
_cell.angle_alpha   90.00
_cell.angle_beta   90.00
_cell.angle_gamma   90.00
#
_symmetry.space_group_name_H-M   'P 1'
#
loop_
_entity.id
_entity.type
_entity.pdbx_description
1 polymer ?
#
loop_
_entity_poly.entity_id
_entity_poly.type
_entity_poly.pdbx_seq_one_letter_code
_entity_poly.pdbx_strand_id
1 'polypeptide(L)' 'MNAMKENDVFSLPKAVNAVVVGEKTTTVLPAGTVVTVVLVFGDPASPAAYEVEAFLPESNSYALATFEAADIPD' A
#
# COMPACT_ATOMS: atom_id res chain seq x y z
N MET A 1 -7.23 -15.56 -7.54
CA MET A 1 -7.54 -14.13 -7.39
C MET A 1 -6.95 -13.33 -8.57
N ASN A 2 -7.58 -12.22 -8.98
CA ASN A 2 -6.96 -11.34 -9.97
C ASN A 2 -5.91 -10.47 -9.26
N ALA A 3 -4.68 -10.45 -9.78
CA ALA A 3 -3.64 -9.52 -9.34
C ALA A 3 -4.15 -8.07 -9.40
N MET A 4 -3.81 -7.27 -8.37
CA MET A 4 -4.17 -5.85 -8.36
C MET A 4 -3.34 -5.10 -9.39
N LYS A 5 -3.88 -4.00 -9.89
CA LYS A 5 -3.26 -3.11 -10.86
C LYS A 5 -3.01 -1.74 -10.24
N GLU A 6 -2.14 -0.96 -10.86
CA GLU A 6 -2.01 0.45 -10.52
C GLU A 6 -3.37 1.15 -10.62
N ASN A 7 -3.64 2.02 -9.63
CA ASN A 7 -4.90 2.71 -9.37
C ASN A 7 -6.03 1.85 -8.78
N ASP A 8 -5.82 0.55 -8.53
CA ASP A 8 -6.78 -0.22 -7.74
C ASP A 8 -6.76 0.26 -6.28
N VAL A 9 -7.93 0.23 -5.66
CA VAL A 9 -8.14 0.65 -4.27
C VAL A 9 -8.55 -0.55 -3.44
N PHE A 10 -7.91 -0.76 -2.30
CA PHE A 10 -8.25 -1.83 -1.37
C PHE A 10 -8.02 -1.43 0.09
N SER A 11 -8.54 -2.23 1.01
CA SER A 11 -8.28 -2.07 2.45
C SER A 11 -7.14 -3.00 2.87
N LEU A 12 -6.15 -2.47 3.57
CA LEU A 12 -5.01 -3.25 4.04
C LEU A 12 -5.46 -4.43 4.92
N PRO A 13 -5.06 -5.68 4.65
CA PRO A 13 -5.47 -6.83 5.44
C PRO A 13 -4.70 -6.95 6.77
N LYS A 14 -3.54 -6.27 6.88
CA LYS A 14 -2.72 -6.18 8.09
C LYS A 14 -2.05 -4.82 8.18
N ALA A 15 -1.51 -4.49 9.35
CA ALA A 15 -0.73 -3.28 9.52
C ALA A 15 0.59 -3.34 8.73
N VAL A 16 1.04 -2.20 8.20
CA VAL A 16 2.28 -2.08 7.42
C VAL A 16 3.04 -0.79 7.76
N ASN A 17 4.37 -0.86 7.74
CA ASN A 17 5.20 0.34 7.89
C ASN A 17 5.12 1.17 6.61
N ALA A 18 4.94 2.47 6.76
CA ALA A 18 4.88 3.44 5.66
C ALA A 18 5.80 4.62 5.93
N VAL A 19 6.27 5.26 4.87
CA VAL A 19 7.08 6.48 4.93
C VAL A 19 6.21 7.66 4.51
N VAL A 20 6.15 8.70 5.34
CA VAL A 20 5.41 9.93 5.01
C VAL A 20 6.17 10.69 3.92
N VAL A 21 5.49 10.99 2.82
CA VAL A 21 6.08 11.66 1.66
C VAL A 21 6.54 13.06 2.03
N GLY A 22 7.78 13.41 1.67
CA GLY A 22 8.39 14.70 2.01
C GLY A 22 8.96 14.76 3.42
N GLU A 23 8.81 13.70 4.21
CA GLU A 23 9.37 13.59 5.56
C GLU A 23 10.36 12.42 5.66
N LYS A 24 11.17 12.41 6.72
CA LYS A 24 12.00 11.25 7.11
C LYS A 24 11.34 10.47 8.25
N THR A 25 10.01 10.45 8.25
CA THR A 25 9.19 9.88 9.31
C THR A 25 8.55 8.59 8.82
N THR A 26 8.75 7.49 9.57
CA THR A 26 8.01 6.25 9.39
C THR A 26 6.78 6.25 10.28
N THR A 27 5.65 5.80 9.75
CA THR A 27 4.41 5.55 10.48
C THR A 27 3.93 4.12 10.25
N VAL A 28 2.92 3.69 11.00
CA VAL A 28 2.25 2.41 10.79
C VAL A 28 0.86 2.68 10.26
N LEU A 29 0.56 2.17 9.06
CA LEU A 29 -0.81 2.14 8.56
C LEU A 29 -1.50 0.92 9.18
N PRO A 30 -2.60 1.10 9.93
CA PRO A 30 -3.31 -0.02 10.53
C PRO A 30 -4.02 -0.88 9.47
N ALA A 31 -4.38 -2.12 9.85
CA ALA A 31 -5.28 -2.92 9.04
C ALA A 31 -6.62 -2.20 8.86
N GLY A 32 -7.22 -2.34 7.68
CA GLY A 32 -8.44 -1.64 7.29
C GLY A 32 -8.21 -0.24 6.70
N THR A 33 -6.99 0.30 6.74
CA THR A 33 -6.68 1.55 6.03
C THR A 33 -6.88 1.35 4.53
N VAL A 34 -7.66 2.26 3.92
CA VAL A 34 -7.89 2.29 2.47
C VAL A 34 -6.68 2.89 1.79
N VAL A 35 -6.15 2.18 0.80
CA VAL A 35 -4.95 2.55 0.06
C VAL A 35 -5.15 2.38 -1.44
N THR A 36 -4.39 3.12 -2.23
CA THR A 36 -4.34 3.00 -3.70
C THR A 36 -3.03 2.35 -4.09
N VAL A 37 -3.05 1.37 -5.00
CA VAL A 37 -1.83 0.81 -5.60
C VAL A 37 -1.22 1.84 -6.54
N VAL A 38 0.02 2.25 -6.31
CA VAL A 38 0.74 3.21 -7.17
C VAL A 38 1.78 2.53 -8.05
N LEU A 39 2.27 1.36 -7.65
CA LEU A 39 3.24 0.58 -8.43
C LEU A 39 3.06 -0.91 -8.19
N VAL A 40 3.16 -1.69 -9.26
CA VAL A 40 3.20 -3.16 -9.20
C VAL A 40 4.64 -3.62 -9.43
N PHE A 41 5.21 -4.36 -8.46
CA PHE A 41 6.57 -4.89 -8.59
C PHE A 41 6.56 -6.29 -9.21
N GLY A 42 7.40 -6.50 -10.23
CA GLY A 42 7.58 -7.79 -10.89
C GLY A 42 6.69 -7.99 -12.12
N ASP A 43 6.29 -9.24 -12.38
CA ASP A 43 5.36 -9.56 -13.47
C ASP A 43 3.93 -9.13 -13.06
N PRO A 44 3.24 -8.26 -13.81
CA PRO A 44 1.86 -7.87 -13.49
C PRO A 44 0.86 -9.03 -13.47
N ALA A 45 1.14 -10.15 -14.15
CA ALA A 45 0.32 -11.35 -14.07
C ALA A 45 0.60 -12.18 -12.80
N SER A 46 1.74 -11.95 -12.15
CA SER A 46 2.16 -12.59 -10.89
C SER A 46 3.02 -11.65 -10.05
N PRO A 47 2.44 -10.59 -9.44
CA PRO A 47 3.22 -9.57 -8.75
C PRO A 47 3.98 -10.11 -7.55
N ALA A 48 5.16 -9.55 -7.30
CA ALA A 48 5.93 -9.84 -6.08
C ALA A 48 5.45 -8.98 -4.90
N ALA A 49 5.14 -7.72 -5.17
CA ALA A 49 4.70 -6.73 -4.19
C ALA A 49 3.97 -5.58 -4.86
N TYR A 50 3.39 -4.71 -4.05
CA TYR A 50 2.74 -3.48 -4.44
C TYR A 50 3.32 -2.32 -3.63
N GLU A 51 3.58 -1.19 -4.28
CA GLU A 51 3.67 0.07 -3.57
C GLU A 51 2.26 0.65 -3.47
N VAL A 52 1.89 1.08 -2.27
CA VAL A 52 0.57 1.66 -2.00
C VAL A 52 0.70 3.02 -1.36
N GLU A 53 -0.23 3.92 -1.69
CA GLU A 53 -0.35 5.24 -1.06
C GLU A 53 -1.57 5.30 -0.14
N ALA A 54 -1.42 6.03 0.97
CA ALA A 54 -2.49 6.34 1.90
C ALA A 54 -2.51 7.85 2.18
N PHE A 55 -3.69 8.47 2.13
CA PHE A 55 -3.87 9.83 2.62
C PHE A 55 -4.01 9.81 4.15
N LEU A 56 -3.27 10.68 4.84
CA LEU A 56 -3.29 10.85 6.29
C LEU A 56 -4.01 12.17 6.65
N PRO A 57 -5.29 12.11 7.06
CA PRO A 57 -6.09 13.33 7.27
C PRO A 57 -5.58 14.24 8.39
N GLU A 58 -4.98 13.66 9.43
CA GLU A 58 -4.51 14.41 10.60
C GLU A 58 -3.32 15.34 10.28
N SER A 59 -2.47 14.93 9.35
CA SER A 59 -1.30 15.69 8.91
C SER A 59 -1.47 16.35 7.53
N ASN A 60 -2.55 16.03 6.81
CA ASN A 60 -2.77 16.44 5.42
C ASN A 60 -1.60 16.05 4.49
N SER A 61 -1.08 14.83 4.70
CA SER A 61 0.07 14.27 3.97
C SER A 61 -0.29 12.92 3.35
N TYR A 62 0.57 12.43 2.46
CA TYR A 62 0.51 11.05 1.96
C TYR A 62 1.61 10.21 2.58
N ALA A 63 1.38 8.91 2.69
CA ALA A 63 2.39 7.92 3.06
C ALA A 63 2.45 6.79 2.03
N LEU A 64 3.66 6.30 1.75
CA LEU A 64 3.93 5.18 0.87
C LEU A 64 4.34 3.95 1.67
N ALA A 65 3.80 2.79 1.31
CA ALA A 65 4.17 1.51 1.91
C ALA A 65 4.41 0.45 0.84
N THR A 66 5.31 -0.49 1.12
CA THR A 66 5.47 -1.70 0.33
C THR A 66 4.67 -2.82 0.98
N PHE A 67 3.88 -3.51 0.17
CA PHE A 67 3.01 -4.60 0.59
C PHE A 67 3.29 -5.85 -0.24
N GLU A 68 3.58 -7.00 0.39
CA GLU A 68 3.89 -8.23 -0.35
C GLU A 68 2.64 -8.84 -0.96
N ALA A 69 2.73 -9.36 -2.19
CA ALA A 69 1.57 -9.95 -2.86
C ALA A 69 1.04 -11.21 -2.14
N ALA A 70 1.91 -11.93 -1.42
CA ALA A 70 1.55 -13.09 -0.63
C ALA A 70 0.67 -12.78 0.58
N ASP A 71 0.60 -11.51 0.99
CA ASP A 71 -0.21 -11.05 2.12
C ASP A 71 -1.67 -10.73 1.75
N ILE A 72 -2.02 -10.79 0.46
CA ILE A 72 -3.40 -10.62 0.00
C ILE A 72 -4.13 -11.96 0.23
N PRO A 73 -5.13 -12.01 1.13
CA PRO A 73 -5.88 -13.23 1.37
C PRO A 73 -6.63 -13.65 0.09
N ASP A 74 -6.73 -14.97 -0.14
CA ASP A 74 -7.43 -15.62 -1.29
C ASP A 74 -8.91 -15.25 -1.48
#